data_AF-A0A2H3D3Y3-F1
#
_entry.id   AF-A0A2H3D3Y3-F1
#
_cell.length_a   1.000
_cell.length_b   1.000
_cell.length_c   1.000
_cell.angle_alpha   90.00
_cell.angle_beta   90.00
_cell.angle_gamma   90.00
#
_symmetry.space_group_name_H-M   'P 1'
#
loop_
_entity.id
_entity.type
_entity.pdbx_description
1 polymer ?
#
loop_
_entity_poly.entity_id
_entity_poly.type
_entity_poly.pdbx_seq_one_letter_code
_entity_poly.pdbx_strand_id
1 'polypeptide(L)'
;MLFARYQPGSYHWGLYHHWEAPANPTSAGKGTKYHAVLVAANWGSWQVDIGETGRALESTLLVGVIKIGYIDPAHRRTLEATLGKVTCTSPSPDIPFTCRIWVLKAVNHLMDVGAVRCDSMKALETEAIAFGPVG
;
A
#
# COMPACT_ATOMS: atom_id res chain seq x y z
N MET A 1 18.09 13.85 14.33
CA MET A 1 17.39 14.75 13.38
C MET A 1 16.25 13.97 12.73
N LEU A 2 15.01 14.20 13.16
CA LEU A 2 13.80 13.48 12.69
C LEU A 2 13.00 14.25 11.61
N PHE A 3 13.42 15.47 11.24
CA PHE A 3 12.61 16.40 10.45
C PHE A 3 12.71 16.26 8.92
N ALA A 4 13.55 15.37 8.39
CA ALA A 4 13.81 15.30 6.95
C ALA A 4 12.94 14.29 6.15
N ARG A 5 11.99 13.59 6.78
CA ARG A 5 11.26 12.47 6.13
C ARG A 5 9.79 12.73 5.80
N TYR A 6 9.29 13.95 6.02
CA TYR A 6 7.86 14.25 5.92
C TYR A 6 7.47 15.18 4.75
N GLN A 7 8.19 15.16 3.62
CA GLN A 7 7.78 15.94 2.45
C GLN A 7 6.61 15.25 1.71
N PRO A 8 5.52 15.97 1.39
CA PRO A 8 4.47 15.43 0.54
C PRO A 8 5.03 14.83 -0.75
N GLY A 9 4.66 13.59 -1.05
CA GLY A 9 5.14 12.87 -2.23
C GLY A 9 6.43 12.08 -2.05
N SER A 10 7.13 12.16 -0.92
CA SER A 10 8.33 11.35 -0.63
C SER A 10 8.04 10.07 0.17
N TYR A 11 6.77 9.77 0.45
CA TYR A 11 6.36 8.63 1.26
C TYR A 11 6.52 7.31 0.52
N HIS A 12 6.72 6.23 1.27
CA HIS A 12 6.61 4.87 0.73
C HIS A 12 5.15 4.41 0.77
N TRP A 13 4.64 3.94 -0.36
CA TRP A 13 3.23 3.55 -0.49
C TRP A 13 3.10 2.03 -0.41
N GLY A 14 1.98 1.57 0.17
CA GLY A 14 1.63 0.17 0.23
C GLY A 14 0.16 -0.03 0.58
N LEU A 15 -0.32 -1.25 0.36
CA LEU A 15 -1.63 -1.71 0.82
C LEU A 15 -1.47 -2.49 2.13
N TYR A 16 -2.47 -2.38 3.00
CA TYR A 16 -2.55 -3.12 4.25
C TYR A 16 -3.92 -3.80 4.35
N HIS A 17 -3.92 -5.12 4.46
CA HIS A 17 -5.12 -5.90 4.76
C HIS A 17 -5.10 -6.30 6.22
N HIS A 18 -5.96 -5.66 7.01
CA HIS A 18 -6.15 -5.98 8.41
C HIS A 18 -7.05 -7.21 8.53
N TRP A 19 -6.61 -8.25 9.25
CA TRP A 19 -7.37 -9.49 9.36
C TRP A 19 -7.55 -10.04 10.78
N GLU A 20 -6.84 -9.51 11.76
CA GLU A 20 -7.09 -9.80 13.17
C GLU A 20 -7.54 -8.51 13.85
N ALA A 21 -8.85 -8.40 14.09
CA ALA A 21 -9.40 -7.35 14.92
C ALA A 21 -8.88 -7.51 16.35
N PRO A 22 -8.68 -6.42 17.12
CA PRO A 22 -8.21 -6.53 18.47
C PRO A 22 -9.22 -7.30 19.34
N ALA A 23 -9.00 -8.60 19.59
CA ALA A 23 -9.80 -9.35 20.57
C ALA A 23 -9.52 -8.87 22.00
N ASN A 24 -8.39 -8.18 22.19
CA ASN A 24 -7.94 -7.55 23.42
C ASN A 24 -7.32 -6.16 23.08
N PRO A 25 -7.50 -5.12 23.89
CA PRO A 25 -6.80 -3.83 23.75
C PRO A 25 -5.27 -3.93 23.58
N THR A 26 -4.65 -5.04 23.99
CA THR A 26 -3.21 -5.31 23.82
C THR A 26 -2.85 -6.06 22.53
N SER A 27 -3.83 -6.65 21.84
CA SER A 27 -3.62 -7.22 20.51
C SER A 27 -3.51 -6.09 19.51
N ALA A 28 -2.29 -5.80 19.12
CA ALA A 28 -1.95 -4.66 18.27
C ALA A 28 -2.36 -4.83 16.79
N GLY A 29 -3.37 -5.67 16.53
CA GLY A 29 -3.86 -6.01 15.21
C GLY A 29 -2.84 -6.80 14.39
N LYS A 30 -3.32 -7.73 13.57
CA LYS A 30 -2.49 -8.36 12.55
C LYS A 30 -3.05 -8.10 11.17
N GLY A 31 -2.14 -8.00 10.22
CA GLY A 31 -2.48 -7.82 8.83
C GLY A 31 -1.35 -8.24 7.91
N THR A 32 -1.60 -8.11 6.62
CA THR A 32 -0.60 -8.33 5.58
C THR A 32 -0.34 -7.01 4.87
N LYS A 33 0.94 -6.67 4.73
CA LYS A 33 1.41 -5.51 3.97
C LYS A 33 1.82 -5.96 2.58
N TYR A 34 1.44 -5.19 1.58
CA TYR A 34 1.81 -5.40 0.19
C TYR A 34 2.38 -4.10 -0.36
N HIS A 35 3.58 -4.11 -0.91
CA HIS A 35 4.10 -2.95 -1.64
C HIS A 35 5.14 -3.36 -2.67
N ALA A 36 5.46 -2.47 -3.61
CA ALA A 36 6.64 -2.65 -4.44
C ALA A 36 7.88 -2.07 -3.75
N VAL A 37 8.98 -2.80 -3.74
CA VAL A 37 10.29 -2.37 -3.26
C VAL A 37 11.31 -2.37 -4.38
N LEU A 38 12.27 -1.45 -4.28
CA LEU A 38 13.45 -1.45 -5.13
C LEU A 38 14.46 -2.46 -4.57
N VAL A 39 14.81 -3.47 -5.35
CA VAL A 39 15.74 -4.53 -4.95
C VAL A 39 17.14 -4.21 -5.46
N ALA A 40 18.00 -3.77 -4.54
CA ALA A 40 19.38 -3.38 -4.84
C ALA A 40 20.21 -4.52 -5.46
N ALA A 41 19.98 -5.76 -5.02
CA ALA A 41 20.68 -6.93 -5.53
C ALA A 41 20.39 -7.25 -7.02
N ASN A 42 19.27 -6.75 -7.55
CA ASN A 42 18.80 -7.03 -8.91
C ASN A 42 18.85 -5.77 -9.78
N TRP A 43 19.97 -5.05 -9.78
CA TRP A 43 20.20 -3.88 -10.65
C TRP A 43 19.15 -2.77 -10.50
N GLY A 44 18.54 -2.63 -9.32
CA GLY A 44 17.46 -1.65 -9.11
C GLY A 44 16.13 -2.06 -9.76
N SER A 45 15.88 -3.35 -9.94
CA SER A 45 14.56 -3.84 -10.33
C SER A 45 13.53 -3.66 -9.20
N TRP A 46 12.27 -3.50 -9.57
CA TRP A 46 11.15 -3.43 -8.63
C TRP A 46 10.51 -4.81 -8.46
N GLN A 47 10.19 -5.19 -7.22
CA GLN A 47 9.52 -6.44 -6.88
C GLN A 47 8.42 -6.19 -5.86
N VAL A 48 7.38 -7.03 -5.86
CA VAL A 48 6.34 -6.98 -4.84
C VAL A 48 6.86 -7.69 -3.60
N ASP A 49 6.90 -6.98 -2.48
CA ASP A 49 7.13 -7.55 -1.15
C ASP A 49 5.77 -7.72 -0.45
N ILE A 50 5.58 -8.93 0.09
CA ILE A 50 4.36 -9.36 0.77
C ILE A 50 4.77 -9.93 2.10
N GLY A 51 4.30 -9.32 3.19
CA GLY A 51 4.70 -9.71 4.53
C GLY A 51 3.59 -9.56 5.55
N GLU A 52 3.47 -10.54 6.44
CA GLU A 52 2.65 -10.39 7.63
C GLU A 52 3.28 -9.35 8.58
N THR A 53 2.44 -8.52 9.18
CA THR A 53 2.86 -7.46 10.09
C THR A 53 1.84 -7.27 11.20
N GLY A 54 2.33 -6.99 12.41
CA GLY A 54 1.53 -6.59 13.55
C GLY A 54 1.82 -5.14 13.93
N ARG A 55 0.90 -4.50 14.65
CA ARG A 55 1.06 -3.11 15.16
C ARG A 55 1.29 -2.07 14.06
N ALA A 56 0.87 -2.33 12.82
CA ALA A 56 1.11 -1.41 11.71
C ALA A 56 0.56 0.00 11.98
N LEU A 57 -0.60 0.09 12.65
CA LEU A 57 -1.26 1.35 13.01
C LEU A 57 -0.57 2.09 14.18
N GLU A 58 0.32 1.44 14.90
CA GLU A 58 1.10 2.03 16.01
C GLU A 58 2.52 2.43 15.56
N SER A 59 2.88 2.16 14.31
CA SER A 59 4.20 2.45 13.77
C SER A 59 4.48 3.95 13.75
N THR A 60 5.58 4.38 14.37
CA THR A 60 6.05 5.77 14.33
C THR A 60 6.56 6.20 12.96
N LEU A 61 6.69 5.27 12.01
CA LEU A 61 7.02 5.51 10.60
C LEU A 61 5.78 5.60 9.70
N LEU A 62 4.59 5.32 10.23
CA LEU A 62 3.34 5.41 9.47
C LEU A 62 2.91 6.88 9.38
N VAL A 63 2.77 7.38 8.16
CA VAL A 63 2.33 8.76 7.92
C VAL A 63 0.80 8.87 7.91
N GLY A 64 0.12 7.85 7.39
CA GLY A 64 -1.34 7.82 7.33
C GLY A 64 -1.87 6.52 6.75
N VAL A 65 -3.18 6.29 6.92
CA VAL A 65 -3.92 5.18 6.32
C VAL A 65 -5.25 5.68 5.76
N ILE A 66 -5.57 5.26 4.54
CA ILE A 66 -6.87 5.50 3.91
C ILE A 66 -7.59 4.16 3.81
N LYS A 67 -8.79 4.08 4.36
CA LYS A 67 -9.63 2.90 4.20
C LYS A 67 -10.30 2.94 2.82
N ILE A 68 -9.83 2.10 1.90
CA ILE A 68 -10.35 2.00 0.53
C ILE A 68 -11.40 0.90 0.32
N GLY A 69 -11.65 0.06 1.34
CA GLY A 69 -12.60 -1.04 1.24
C GLY A 69 -12.59 -1.97 2.46
N TYR A 70 -13.39 -3.04 2.36
CA TYR A 70 -13.38 -4.15 3.31
C TYR A 70 -13.27 -5.45 2.53
N ILE A 71 -12.30 -6.28 2.91
CA ILE A 71 -12.12 -7.63 2.39
C ILE A 71 -12.10 -8.54 3.61
N ASP A 72 -13.00 -9.53 3.64
CA ASP A 72 -13.07 -10.48 4.74
C ASP A 72 -11.72 -11.23 4.88
N PRO A 73 -11.18 -11.37 6.11
CA PRO A 73 -9.98 -12.17 6.42
C PRO A 73 -9.91 -13.54 5.73
N ALA A 74 -11.05 -14.21 5.55
CA ALA A 74 -11.15 -15.51 4.88
C ALA A 74 -10.64 -15.47 3.43
N HIS A 75 -10.68 -14.30 2.77
CA HIS A 75 -10.24 -14.11 1.38
C HIS A 75 -8.77 -13.67 1.27
N ARG A 76 -7.99 -13.69 2.36
CA ARG A 76 -6.59 -13.23 2.37
C ARG A 76 -5.73 -13.87 1.26
N ARG A 77 -5.83 -15.19 1.06
CA ARG A 77 -5.06 -15.89 0.01
C ARG A 77 -5.48 -15.47 -1.40
N THR A 78 -6.78 -15.24 -1.62
CA THR A 78 -7.29 -14.74 -2.89
C THR A 78 -6.81 -13.31 -3.16
N LEU A 79 -6.80 -12.47 -2.12
CA LEU A 79 -6.27 -11.11 -2.18
C LEU A 79 -4.77 -11.12 -2.52
N GLU A 80 -3.98 -11.94 -1.84
CA GLU A 80 -2.55 -12.10 -2.10
C GLU A 80 -2.28 -12.56 -3.54
N ALA A 81 -3.00 -13.59 -4.01
CA ALA A 81 -2.89 -14.07 -5.39
C ALA A 81 -3.33 -13.02 -6.43
N THR A 82 -4.28 -12.16 -6.08
CA THR A 82 -4.74 -11.05 -6.95
C THR A 82 -3.67 -9.96 -7.02
N LEU A 83 -3.15 -9.53 -5.88
CA LEU A 83 -2.12 -8.50 -5.79
C LEU A 83 -0.78 -8.95 -6.38
N GLY A 84 -0.45 -10.24 -6.26
CA GLY A 84 0.75 -10.84 -6.86
C GLY A 84 0.78 -10.82 -8.39
N LYS A 85 -0.37 -10.63 -9.05
CA LYS A 85 -0.47 -10.49 -10.52
C LYS A 85 -0.15 -9.07 -11.01
N VAL A 86 -0.09 -8.09 -10.10
CA VAL A 86 0.15 -6.69 -10.46
C VAL A 86 1.63 -6.50 -10.76
N THR A 87 1.94 -6.27 -12.04
CA THR A 87 3.32 -6.20 -12.53
C THR A 87 4.03 -4.91 -12.13
N CYS A 88 5.32 -5.04 -11.78
CA CYS A 88 6.20 -3.90 -11.50
C CYS A 88 6.75 -3.23 -12.77
N THR A 89 5.87 -2.78 -13.65
CA THR A 89 6.22 -2.19 -14.94
C THR A 89 5.80 -0.74 -15.01
N SER A 90 6.62 0.12 -15.63
CA SER A 90 6.25 1.50 -15.91
C SER A 90 4.99 1.60 -16.78
N PRO A 91 4.14 2.62 -16.60
CA PRO A 91 2.96 2.84 -17.44
C PRO A 91 3.32 3.35 -18.84
N SER A 92 4.46 4.02 -18.99
CA SER A 92 5.04 4.45 -20.26
C SER A 92 6.57 4.53 -20.15
N PRO A 93 7.32 4.59 -21.26
CA PRO A 93 8.78 4.71 -21.24
C PRO A 93 9.30 5.93 -20.47
N ASP A 94 8.56 7.04 -20.48
CA ASP A 94 8.98 8.32 -19.87
C ASP A 94 8.62 8.44 -18.38
N ILE A 95 7.87 7.47 -17.82
CA ILE A 95 7.41 7.51 -16.43
C ILE A 95 8.13 6.41 -15.65
N PRO A 96 9.05 6.76 -14.73
CA PRO A 96 9.73 5.76 -13.92
C PRO A 96 8.75 5.06 -12.98
N PHE A 97 8.89 3.76 -12.84
CA PHE A 97 8.08 2.98 -11.91
C PHE A 97 8.37 3.35 -10.45
N THR A 98 7.35 3.31 -9.61
CA THR A 98 7.43 3.63 -8.17
C THR A 98 6.45 2.77 -7.38
N CYS A 99 6.63 2.69 -6.06
CA CYS A 99 5.66 2.07 -5.15
C CYS A 99 4.28 2.74 -5.22
N ARG A 100 4.23 4.06 -5.47
CA ARG A 100 2.97 4.78 -5.73
C ARG A 100 2.26 4.24 -6.97
N ILE A 101 2.97 4.12 -8.09
CA ILE A 101 2.42 3.54 -9.33
C ILE A 101 1.92 2.12 -9.09
N TRP A 102 2.66 1.31 -8.33
CA TRP A 102 2.22 -0.04 -7.98
C TRP A 102 0.90 -0.03 -7.21
N VAL A 103 0.76 0.80 -6.17
CA VAL A 103 -0.49 0.89 -5.38
C VAL A 103 -1.67 1.31 -6.26
N LEU A 104 -1.50 2.31 -7.12
CA LEU A 104 -2.58 2.76 -8.01
C LEU A 104 -3.00 1.65 -8.99
N LYS A 105 -2.03 0.92 -9.57
CA LYS A 105 -2.31 -0.26 -10.41
C LYS A 105 -3.02 -1.36 -9.63
N ALA A 106 -2.60 -1.61 -8.39
CA ALA A 106 -3.19 -2.62 -7.53
C ALA A 106 -4.64 -2.29 -7.16
N VAL A 107 -4.94 -1.03 -6.79
CA VAL A 107 -6.32 -0.60 -6.51
C VAL A 107 -7.18 -0.72 -7.76
N ASN A 108 -6.67 -0.32 -8.94
CA ASN A 108 -7.40 -0.53 -10.19
C ASN A 108 -7.70 -2.01 -10.43
N HIS A 109 -6.71 -2.89 -10.23
CA HIS A 109 -6.92 -4.34 -10.39
C HIS A 109 -7.95 -4.90 -9.39
N LEU A 110 -7.96 -4.40 -8.15
CA LEU A 110 -8.96 -4.75 -7.16
C LEU A 110 -10.36 -4.24 -7.54
N MET A 111 -10.47 -3.10 -8.21
CA MET A 111 -11.74 -2.63 -8.77
C MET A 111 -12.21 -3.52 -9.92
N ASP A 112 -11.31 -3.92 -10.82
CA ASP A 112 -11.62 -4.77 -11.97
C ASP A 112 -12.21 -6.12 -11.55
N VAL A 113 -11.75 -6.67 -10.43
CA VAL A 113 -12.29 -7.92 -9.85
C VAL A 113 -13.43 -7.70 -8.85
N GLY A 114 -13.89 -6.45 -8.67
CA GLY A 114 -15.00 -6.10 -7.78
C GLY A 114 -14.70 -6.20 -6.29
N ALA A 115 -13.43 -6.27 -5.88
CA ALA A 115 -13.02 -6.37 -4.48
C ALA A 115 -13.09 -5.03 -3.73
N VAL A 116 -12.94 -3.91 -4.44
CA VAL A 116 -13.07 -2.55 -3.89
C VAL A 116 -13.81 -1.64 -4.87
N ARG A 117 -14.31 -0.51 -4.37
CA ARG A 117 -14.90 0.54 -5.19
C ARG A 117 -14.15 1.85 -4.94
N CYS A 118 -13.65 2.46 -6.00
CA CYS A 118 -13.05 3.79 -5.97
C CYS A 118 -13.60 4.59 -7.15
N ASP A 119 -14.30 5.68 -6.87
CA ASP A 119 -14.95 6.48 -7.92
C ASP A 119 -13.94 7.35 -8.69
N SER A 120 -12.77 7.63 -8.11
CA SER A 120 -11.70 8.40 -8.77
C SER A 120 -10.32 8.07 -8.22
N MET A 121 -9.50 7.39 -9.04
CA MET A 121 -8.10 7.11 -8.71
C MET A 121 -7.26 8.37 -8.50
N LYS A 122 -7.58 9.45 -9.22
CA LYS A 122 -6.90 10.75 -9.08
C LYS A 122 -7.23 11.40 -7.73
N ALA A 123 -8.48 11.31 -7.27
CA ALA A 123 -8.86 11.84 -5.97
C ALA A 123 -8.18 11.06 -4.84
N LEU A 124 -8.15 9.73 -4.94
CA LEU A 124 -7.44 8.87 -3.99
C LEU A 124 -5.93 9.20 -3.93
N GLU A 125 -5.28 9.37 -5.09
CA GLU A 125 -3.86 9.75 -5.12
C GLU A 125 -3.63 11.11 -4.47
N THR A 126 -4.50 12.09 -4.75
CA THR A 126 -4.41 13.44 -4.18
C THR A 126 -4.56 13.41 -2.65
N GLU A 127 -5.55 12.67 -2.15
CA GLU A 127 -5.79 12.49 -0.71
C GLU A 127 -4.58 11.84 -0.03
N ALA A 128 -4.03 10.77 -0.61
CA ALA A 128 -2.88 10.05 -0.08
C ALA A 128 -1.59 10.90 -0.05
N ILE A 129 -1.37 11.78 -1.03
CA ILE A 129 -0.24 12.72 -1.02
C ILE A 129 -0.39 13.77 0.09
N ALA A 130 -1.63 14.18 0.39
CA ALA A 130 -1.94 15.24 1.35
C ALA A 130 -1.79 14.85 2.84
N PHE A 131 -1.54 13.57 3.17
CA PHE A 131 -1.33 13.12 4.56
C PHE A 131 -0.07 13.70 5.22
N GLY A 132 0.84 14.30 4.45
CA GLY A 132 1.98 15.03 4.99
C GLY A 132 1.60 16.28 5.76
N PRO A 133 2.44 16.75 6.70
CA PRO A 133 2.29 18.11 7.20
C PRO A 133 2.35 19.09 6.03
N VAL A 134 1.27 19.85 5.85
CA VAL A 134 1.22 21.01 4.96
C VAL A 134 1.97 22.16 5.63
N GLY A 135 3.30 22.19 5.48
CA GLY A 135 4.13 23.32 5.92
C GLY A 135 4.35 23.41 7.42
#